data_AF-A0A2V8URA5-F1
#
_entry.id   AF-A0A2V8URA5-F1
#
_cell.length_a   1.000
_cell.length_b   1.000
_cell.length_c   1.000
_cell.angle_alpha   90.00
_cell.angle_beta   90.00
_cell.angle_gamma   90.00
#
_symmetry.space_group_name_H-M   'P 1'
#
loop_
_entity.id
_entity.type
_entity.pdbx_description
1 polymer ?
#
loop_
_entity_poly.entity_id
_entity_poly.type
_entity_poly.pdbx_seq_one_letter_code
_entity_poly.pdbx_strand_id
1 'polypeptide(L)'
;MQALAFQNHMQISSLVLALVCSIQVLANTPPRATYTIQTVAGSNVVSDGGPASAAARSDAEGVAFDTGGNLFVADANDHRGKIVPDGTISTVAGDGMPRFRGDGGLASAARLNPPYGIAVDGAGNLYNADLGNNRIRKVTSGGIISTVAGTDRFLAPRNVVLDAAGSLYVSEFSG
;
A
#
# COMPACT_ATOMS: atom_id res chain seq x y z
N MET A 1 41.85 76.28 29.41
CA MET A 1 41.09 75.73 30.55
C MET A 1 41.36 74.23 30.59
N GLN A 2 41.74 73.73 31.75
CA GLN A 2 42.22 72.38 32.13
C GLN A 2 41.52 71.22 31.38
N ALA A 3 42.23 70.25 30.78
CA ALA A 3 43.02 69.11 31.30
C ALA A 3 42.19 67.83 31.50
N LEU A 4 42.57 66.77 30.75
CA LEU A 4 42.71 65.33 31.12
C LEU A 4 41.44 64.63 31.68
N ALA A 5 41.07 63.37 31.36
CA ALA A 5 41.88 62.17 31.15
C ALA A 5 40.98 60.93 30.88
N PHE A 6 41.53 59.97 30.12
CA PHE A 6 41.45 58.49 30.32
C PHE A 6 40.12 57.76 29.97
N GLN A 7 40.12 56.53 29.39
CA GLN A 7 41.12 55.46 29.47
C GLN A 7 41.00 54.45 28.31
N ASN A 8 42.17 53.93 27.93
CA ASN A 8 42.42 52.79 27.04
C ASN A 8 41.68 51.50 27.46
N HIS A 9 41.28 50.66 26.50
CA HIS A 9 41.56 49.22 26.54
C HIS A 9 41.78 48.64 25.13
N MET A 10 43.05 48.44 24.85
CA MET A 10 43.72 47.67 23.81
C MET A 10 43.45 46.15 23.99
N GLN A 11 43.16 45.38 22.92
CA GLN A 11 43.65 44.01 22.62
C GLN A 11 43.36 43.66 21.12
N ILE A 12 44.34 43.61 20.19
CA ILE A 12 45.17 42.43 19.71
C ILE A 12 44.36 41.49 18.77
N SER A 13 44.75 41.01 17.57
CA SER A 13 45.93 41.12 16.68
C SER A 13 45.69 40.41 15.31
N SER A 14 46.30 40.95 14.25
CA SER A 14 47.04 40.31 13.12
C SER A 14 46.49 39.18 12.23
N LEU A 15 46.33 39.51 10.94
CA LEU A 15 46.86 38.87 9.69
C LEU A 15 47.50 37.45 9.77
N VAL A 16 47.10 36.52 8.87
CA VAL A 16 47.93 35.78 7.87
C VAL A 16 47.09 34.77 7.05
N LEU A 17 47.43 34.68 5.76
CA LEU A 17 46.91 33.95 4.60
C LEU A 17 47.24 32.43 4.58
N ALA A 18 46.30 31.53 4.19
CA ALA A 18 46.55 30.34 3.34
C ALA A 18 45.32 29.42 3.11
N LEU A 19 45.05 29.16 1.83
CA LEU A 19 44.36 28.05 1.15
C LEU A 19 43.91 26.84 2.00
N VAL A 20 42.59 26.61 2.10
CA VAL A 20 42.03 25.25 2.08
C VAL A 20 40.88 25.22 1.08
N CYS A 21 41.10 24.44 0.03
CA CYS A 21 40.08 23.92 -0.86
C CYS A 21 39.06 23.14 -0.01
N SER A 22 37.94 23.78 0.31
CA SER A 22 36.72 23.06 0.60
C SER A 22 35.87 23.25 -0.64
N ILE A 23 35.99 22.30 -1.57
CA ILE A 23 34.96 21.99 -2.54
C ILE A 23 33.61 22.27 -1.85
N GLN A 24 32.92 23.34 -2.26
CA GLN A 24 31.47 23.32 -2.13
C GLN A 24 31.07 22.15 -3.02
N VAL A 25 30.98 20.95 -2.43
CA VAL A 25 30.03 19.98 -2.93
C VAL A 25 28.75 20.77 -2.74
N LEU A 26 28.29 21.41 -3.82
CA LEU A 26 26.89 21.66 -4.01
C LEU A 26 26.27 20.32 -3.64
N ALA A 27 25.72 20.24 -2.43
CA ALA A 27 24.85 19.14 -2.04
C ALA A 27 23.57 19.33 -2.85
N ASN A 28 23.72 19.20 -4.17
CA ASN A 28 22.69 19.08 -5.17
C ASN A 28 22.24 17.62 -5.23
N THR A 29 22.42 16.87 -4.14
CA THR A 29 21.56 15.72 -3.90
C THR A 29 20.17 16.30 -3.70
N PRO A 30 19.22 16.10 -4.63
CA PRO A 30 17.84 16.49 -4.38
C PRO A 30 17.44 15.92 -3.01
N PRO A 31 16.63 16.66 -2.21
CA PRO A 31 16.21 16.18 -0.91
C PRO A 31 15.72 14.74 -1.07
N ARG A 32 16.37 13.83 -0.35
CA ARG A 32 16.03 12.41 -0.43
C ARG A 32 14.57 12.32 -0.02
N ALA A 33 13.73 11.77 -0.92
CA ALA A 33 12.33 11.56 -0.61
C ALA A 33 12.25 10.85 0.75
N THR A 34 11.63 11.52 1.72
CA THR A 34 11.44 10.94 3.05
C THR A 34 10.24 10.04 2.93
N TYR A 35 10.45 8.74 3.13
CA TYR A 35 9.38 7.76 3.13
C TYR A 35 8.96 7.51 4.58
N THR A 36 7.69 7.73 4.89
CA THR A 36 7.13 7.38 6.19
C THR A 36 6.68 5.93 6.17
N ILE A 37 7.18 5.12 7.10
CA ILE A 37 6.65 3.78 7.36
C ILE A 37 5.56 3.93 8.42
N GLN A 38 4.33 3.52 8.09
CA GLN A 38 3.20 3.54 9.02
C GLN A 38 2.45 2.21 8.95
N THR A 39 2.07 1.67 10.10
CA THR A 39 1.15 0.54 10.19
C THR A 39 -0.28 1.05 9.96
N VAL A 40 -0.90 0.63 8.86
CA VAL A 40 -2.28 1.01 8.50
C VAL A 40 -3.27 -0.13 8.79
N ALA A 41 -2.80 -1.38 8.81
CA ALA A 41 -3.60 -2.56 9.20
C ALA A 41 -2.75 -3.59 9.99
N GLY A 42 -3.30 -4.24 11.04
CA GLY A 42 -2.68 -5.33 11.82
C GLY A 42 -2.60 -5.21 13.37
N SER A 43 -3.38 -5.96 14.18
CA SER A 43 -3.22 -6.37 15.62
C SER A 43 -4.36 -7.28 16.19
N ASN A 44 -4.27 -7.87 17.37
CA ASN A 44 -4.93 -9.11 17.88
C ASN A 44 -6.47 -9.33 17.87
N VAL A 45 -7.37 -8.51 17.30
CA VAL A 45 -8.84 -8.80 17.28
C VAL A 45 -9.50 -8.27 15.98
N VAL A 46 -10.10 -9.12 15.12
CA VAL A 46 -10.90 -8.64 13.94
C VAL A 46 -12.39 -8.83 14.16
N SER A 47 -13.13 -7.72 14.03
CA SER A 47 -14.49 -7.67 13.52
C SER A 47 -14.56 -6.52 12.52
N ASP A 48 -15.34 -6.65 11.43
CA ASP A 48 -15.62 -5.51 10.54
C ASP A 48 -16.07 -4.29 11.36
N GLY A 49 -15.63 -3.09 10.93
CA GLY A 49 -15.94 -1.84 11.62
C GLY A 49 -14.98 -1.46 12.77
N GLY A 50 -13.96 -2.28 13.05
CA GLY A 50 -12.87 -1.93 13.98
C GLY A 50 -11.73 -1.13 13.33
N PRO A 51 -10.85 -0.48 14.14
CA PRO A 51 -9.67 0.19 13.61
C PRO A 51 -8.74 -0.83 12.94
N ALA A 52 -8.35 -0.54 11.70
CA ALA A 52 -7.52 -1.43 10.89
C ALA A 52 -6.17 -1.70 11.55
N SER A 53 -5.56 -0.71 12.20
CA SER A 53 -4.32 -0.87 12.98
C SER A 53 -4.45 -1.81 14.18
N ALA A 54 -5.65 -2.30 14.48
CA ALA A 54 -5.94 -3.29 15.51
C ALA A 54 -6.45 -4.64 14.96
N ALA A 55 -6.30 -4.93 13.65
CA ALA A 55 -6.89 -6.10 12.96
C ALA A 55 -6.01 -7.38 12.96
N ALA A 56 -6.49 -8.51 13.49
CA ALA A 56 -5.64 -9.66 13.82
C ALA A 56 -5.16 -10.38 12.57
N ARG A 57 -3.88 -10.81 12.59
CA ARG A 57 -3.28 -11.81 11.72
C ARG A 57 -3.98 -11.92 10.36
N SER A 58 -3.97 -10.83 9.60
CA SER A 58 -4.18 -10.90 8.17
C SER A 58 -2.92 -11.52 7.60
N ASP A 59 -3.02 -12.66 6.93
CA ASP A 59 -1.98 -13.05 5.97
C ASP A 59 -2.21 -12.16 4.74
N ALA A 60 -1.91 -10.87 4.93
CA ALA A 60 -2.02 -9.83 3.94
C ALA A 60 -0.94 -10.08 2.89
N GLU A 61 -1.33 -10.65 1.76
CA GLU A 61 -0.41 -11.02 0.68
C GLU A 61 -0.25 -9.87 -0.32
N GLY A 62 -1.38 -9.32 -0.76
CA GLY A 62 -1.43 -8.22 -1.73
C GLY A 62 -2.09 -6.99 -1.15
N VAL A 63 -1.60 -5.82 -1.55
CA VAL A 63 -2.20 -4.52 -1.23
C VAL A 63 -2.30 -3.64 -2.47
N ALA A 64 -3.33 -2.80 -2.53
CA ALA A 64 -3.51 -1.80 -3.58
C ALA A 64 -4.20 -0.55 -3.03
N PHE A 65 -3.94 0.60 -3.63
CA PHE A 65 -4.71 1.82 -3.37
C PHE A 65 -5.68 2.09 -4.51
N ASP A 66 -6.86 2.61 -4.18
CA ASP A 66 -7.71 3.27 -5.18
C ASP A 66 -7.32 4.75 -5.36
N THR A 67 -8.00 5.44 -6.29
CA THR A 67 -7.79 6.87 -6.53
C THR A 67 -8.27 7.78 -5.41
N GLY A 68 -9.07 7.25 -4.49
CA GLY A 68 -9.51 7.94 -3.26
C GLY A 68 -8.52 7.81 -2.11
N GLY A 69 -7.46 7.00 -2.26
CA GLY A 69 -6.48 6.72 -1.22
C GLY A 69 -6.89 5.61 -0.24
N ASN A 70 -7.95 4.86 -0.53
CA ASN A 70 -8.36 3.73 0.28
C ASN A 70 -7.42 2.54 0.03
N LEU A 71 -6.96 1.91 1.11
CA LEU A 71 -6.13 0.71 1.04
C LEU A 71 -7.01 -0.54 0.92
N PHE A 72 -6.75 -1.33 -0.10
CA PHE A 72 -7.31 -2.67 -0.30
C PHE A 72 -6.27 -3.72 0.08
N VAL A 73 -6.72 -4.78 0.75
CA VAL A 73 -5.87 -5.85 1.26
C VAL A 73 -6.48 -7.19 0.88
N ALA A 74 -5.68 -8.10 0.32
CA ALA A 74 -6.04 -9.50 0.19
C ALA A 74 -5.61 -10.24 1.46
N ASP A 75 -6.60 -10.70 2.23
CA ASP A 75 -6.39 -11.50 3.44
C ASP A 75 -6.54 -12.99 3.07
N ALA A 76 -5.39 -13.63 2.83
CA ALA A 76 -5.32 -14.96 2.25
C ALA A 76 -5.93 -16.03 3.16
N ASN A 77 -5.57 -16.02 4.44
CA ASN A 77 -6.07 -16.99 5.44
C ASN A 77 -7.55 -16.75 5.78
N ASP A 78 -7.99 -15.50 5.74
CA ASP A 78 -9.37 -15.15 6.02
C ASP A 78 -10.26 -15.23 4.77
N HIS A 79 -9.71 -15.66 3.63
CA HIS A 79 -10.44 -15.84 2.36
C HIS A 79 -11.21 -14.59 1.91
N ARG A 80 -10.67 -13.40 2.20
CA ARG A 80 -11.36 -12.12 2.02
C ARG A 80 -10.51 -11.07 1.32
N GLY A 81 -11.16 -10.25 0.51
CA GLY A 81 -10.67 -8.92 0.13
C GLY A 81 -11.23 -7.90 1.10
N LYS A 82 -10.38 -7.03 1.65
CA LYS A 82 -10.73 -6.01 2.65
C LYS A 82 -10.38 -4.62 2.14
N ILE A 83 -11.06 -3.61 2.66
CA ILE A 83 -10.81 -2.18 2.41
C ILE A 83 -10.61 -1.46 3.75
N VAL A 84 -9.77 -0.44 3.74
CA VAL A 84 -9.47 0.43 4.89
C VAL A 84 -9.69 1.91 4.52
N PRO A 85 -10.95 2.39 4.49
CA PRO A 85 -11.24 3.81 4.47
C PRO A 85 -11.02 4.42 5.86
N ASP A 86 -10.34 5.57 5.94
CA ASP A 86 -10.17 6.36 7.17
C ASP A 86 -9.69 5.56 8.40
N GLY A 87 -8.90 4.51 8.16
CA GLY A 87 -8.34 3.64 9.20
C GLY A 87 -9.30 2.61 9.79
N THR A 88 -10.49 2.39 9.22
CA THR A 88 -11.44 1.33 9.64
C THR A 88 -11.45 0.19 8.64
N ILE A 89 -11.35 -1.07 9.08
CA ILE A 89 -11.36 -2.22 8.16
C ILE A 89 -12.77 -2.75 7.89
N SER A 90 -13.08 -3.07 6.63
CA SER A 90 -14.29 -3.79 6.25
C SER A 90 -14.06 -4.78 5.11
N THR A 91 -14.91 -5.80 5.03
CA THR A 91 -14.86 -6.82 3.98
C THR A 91 -15.56 -6.33 2.71
N VAL A 92 -14.86 -6.38 1.57
CA VAL A 92 -15.41 -6.06 0.24
C VAL A 92 -15.68 -7.29 -0.61
N ALA A 93 -15.03 -8.42 -0.31
CA ALA A 93 -15.23 -9.68 -1.00
C ALA A 93 -14.90 -10.88 -0.11
N GLY A 94 -15.61 -11.99 -0.29
CA GLY A 94 -15.39 -13.22 0.45
C GLY A 94 -16.21 -13.31 1.73
N ASP A 95 -16.71 -14.51 2.02
CA ASP A 95 -17.50 -14.81 3.22
C ASP A 95 -16.67 -15.45 4.35
N GLY A 96 -15.37 -15.64 4.14
CA GLY A 96 -14.46 -16.31 5.07
C GLY A 96 -14.30 -17.81 4.88
N MET A 97 -15.04 -18.40 3.95
CA MET A 97 -14.98 -19.85 3.70
C MET A 97 -14.25 -20.12 2.37
N PRO A 98 -13.33 -21.11 2.33
CA PRO A 98 -12.66 -21.51 1.09
C PRO A 98 -13.63 -22.16 0.10
N ARG A 99 -13.11 -22.47 -1.11
CA ARG A 99 -13.77 -22.94 -2.34
C ARG A 99 -14.25 -21.81 -3.26
N PHE A 100 -14.89 -22.19 -4.35
CA PHE A 100 -15.46 -21.28 -5.33
C PHE A 100 -16.99 -21.23 -5.22
N ARG A 101 -17.56 -20.01 -5.21
CA ARG A 101 -18.97 -19.73 -5.50
C ARG A 101 -19.18 -18.23 -5.79
N GLY A 102 -20.39 -17.87 -6.20
CA GLY A 102 -20.92 -16.50 -6.06
C GLY A 102 -20.84 -15.61 -7.28
N ASP A 103 -20.38 -16.11 -8.44
CA ASP A 103 -20.40 -15.32 -9.68
C ASP A 103 -21.80 -14.80 -10.01
N GLY A 104 -21.88 -13.51 -10.34
CA GLY A 104 -23.13 -12.79 -10.59
C GLY A 104 -23.84 -12.29 -9.32
N GLY A 105 -23.35 -12.63 -8.12
CA GLY A 105 -23.94 -12.25 -6.84
C GLY A 105 -23.13 -11.22 -6.06
N LEU A 106 -23.56 -10.96 -4.82
CA LEU A 106 -22.85 -10.07 -3.88
C LEU A 106 -21.45 -10.62 -3.54
N ALA A 107 -20.44 -9.76 -3.65
CA ALA A 107 -19.05 -10.12 -3.43
C ALA A 107 -18.77 -10.54 -1.98
N SER A 108 -19.39 -9.90 -0.99
CA SER A 108 -19.30 -10.27 0.43
C SER A 108 -19.90 -11.65 0.75
N ALA A 109 -20.76 -12.17 -0.13
CA ALA A 109 -21.34 -13.51 -0.01
C ALA A 109 -20.64 -14.56 -0.89
N ALA A 110 -19.60 -14.17 -1.65
CA ALA A 110 -18.84 -15.08 -2.49
C ALA A 110 -17.80 -15.87 -1.68
N ARG A 111 -17.24 -16.93 -2.27
CA ARG A 111 -16.07 -17.62 -1.70
C ARG A 111 -14.84 -17.34 -2.55
N LEU A 112 -13.75 -17.05 -1.86
CA LEU A 112 -12.38 -16.93 -2.37
C LEU A 112 -11.53 -18.02 -1.71
N ASN A 113 -10.41 -18.39 -2.31
CA ASN A 113 -9.59 -19.50 -1.84
C ASN A 113 -8.16 -19.46 -2.37
N PRO A 114 -7.18 -19.32 -1.47
CA PRO A 114 -6.92 -18.06 -0.79
C PRO A 114 -6.69 -16.92 -1.82
N PRO A 115 -7.20 -15.70 -1.58
CA PRO A 115 -6.85 -14.54 -2.41
C PRO A 115 -5.42 -14.06 -2.12
N TYR A 116 -4.63 -13.77 -3.16
CA TYR A 116 -3.25 -13.27 -3.03
C TYR A 116 -3.09 -11.87 -3.60
N GLY A 117 -2.94 -11.74 -4.92
CA GLY A 117 -2.87 -10.44 -5.59
C GLY A 117 -4.18 -9.67 -5.50
N ILE A 118 -4.07 -8.34 -5.39
CA ILE A 118 -5.20 -7.43 -5.44
C ILE A 118 -4.83 -6.17 -6.22
N ALA A 119 -5.72 -5.68 -7.06
CA ALA A 119 -5.56 -4.44 -7.81
C ALA A 119 -6.91 -3.72 -7.94
N VAL A 120 -6.87 -2.40 -8.08
CA VAL A 120 -8.07 -1.56 -8.26
C VAL A 120 -7.90 -0.76 -9.55
N ASP A 121 -8.93 -0.73 -10.41
CA ASP A 121 -8.93 0.13 -11.59
C ASP A 121 -9.45 1.55 -11.26
N GLY A 122 -9.25 2.50 -12.19
CA GLY A 122 -9.71 3.87 -12.02
C GLY A 122 -11.23 4.05 -11.94
N ALA A 123 -12.01 3.00 -12.23
CA ALA A 123 -13.46 2.99 -12.05
C ALA A 123 -13.89 2.40 -10.69
N GLY A 124 -12.93 2.03 -9.83
CA GLY A 124 -13.18 1.44 -8.52
C GLY A 124 -13.57 -0.04 -8.57
N ASN A 125 -13.26 -0.76 -9.67
CA ASN A 125 -13.41 -2.21 -9.67
C ASN A 125 -12.17 -2.86 -9.07
N LEU A 126 -12.40 -3.86 -8.23
CA LEU A 126 -11.37 -4.67 -7.59
C LEU A 126 -11.10 -5.93 -8.43
N TYR A 127 -9.84 -6.31 -8.55
CA TYR A 127 -9.41 -7.56 -9.17
C TYR A 127 -8.60 -8.33 -8.15
N ASN A 128 -9.06 -9.54 -7.81
CA ASN A 128 -8.39 -10.45 -6.89
C ASN A 128 -7.88 -11.67 -7.64
N ALA A 129 -6.62 -12.02 -7.40
CA ALA A 129 -6.09 -13.33 -7.76
C ALA A 129 -6.56 -14.35 -6.72
N ASP A 130 -7.57 -15.13 -7.10
CA ASP A 130 -8.20 -16.18 -6.29
C ASP A 130 -7.43 -17.48 -6.53
N LEU A 131 -6.25 -17.56 -5.89
CA LEU A 131 -5.13 -18.42 -6.25
C LEU A 131 -5.51 -19.90 -6.28
N GLY A 132 -6.02 -20.42 -5.18
CA GLY A 132 -6.44 -21.82 -5.03
C GLY A 132 -7.75 -22.15 -5.73
N ASN A 133 -8.44 -21.17 -6.31
CA ASN A 133 -9.52 -21.40 -7.27
C ASN A 133 -9.04 -21.21 -8.73
N ASN A 134 -7.76 -20.92 -8.96
CA ASN A 134 -7.11 -20.75 -10.26
C ASN A 134 -7.74 -19.69 -11.15
N ARG A 135 -8.13 -18.54 -10.58
CA ARG A 135 -8.89 -17.53 -11.35
C ARG A 135 -8.66 -16.11 -10.90
N ILE A 136 -8.97 -15.16 -11.77
CA ILE A 136 -9.10 -13.75 -11.40
C ILE A 136 -10.57 -13.41 -11.21
N ARG A 137 -10.87 -12.84 -10.04
CA ARG A 137 -12.22 -12.39 -9.67
C ARG A 137 -12.27 -10.87 -9.77
N LYS A 138 -13.29 -10.36 -10.45
CA LYS A 138 -13.58 -8.93 -10.49
C LYS A 138 -14.76 -8.63 -9.57
N VAL A 139 -14.61 -7.65 -8.70
CA VAL A 139 -15.71 -7.04 -7.95
C VAL A 139 -15.96 -5.65 -8.52
N THR A 140 -17.19 -5.42 -8.99
CA THR A 140 -17.58 -4.09 -9.48
C THR A 140 -17.73 -3.11 -8.32
N SER A 141 -17.68 -1.80 -8.57
CA SER A 141 -18.02 -0.78 -7.57
C SER A 141 -19.42 -0.95 -6.95
N GLY A 142 -20.36 -1.60 -7.65
CA GLY A 142 -21.67 -2.01 -7.13
C GLY A 142 -21.67 -3.27 -6.24
N GLY A 143 -20.50 -3.84 -5.92
CA GLY A 143 -20.38 -5.00 -5.04
C GLY A 143 -20.73 -6.35 -5.67
N ILE A 144 -20.80 -6.46 -7.01
CA ILE A 144 -21.05 -7.73 -7.71
C ILE A 144 -19.73 -8.40 -8.09
N ILE A 145 -19.59 -9.70 -7.82
CA ILE A 145 -18.42 -10.48 -8.18
C ILE A 145 -18.63 -11.31 -9.44
N SER A 146 -17.58 -11.49 -10.23
CA SER A 146 -17.55 -12.39 -11.38
C SER A 146 -16.15 -12.95 -11.64
N THR A 147 -16.05 -14.07 -12.34
CA THR A 147 -14.78 -14.56 -12.87
C THR A 147 -14.50 -13.88 -14.21
N VAL A 148 -13.34 -13.24 -14.35
CA VAL A 148 -12.93 -12.57 -15.61
C VAL A 148 -11.84 -13.31 -16.37
N ALA A 149 -11.14 -14.24 -15.72
CA ALA A 149 -10.16 -15.13 -16.34
C ALA A 149 -9.87 -16.36 -15.46
N GLY A 150 -9.41 -17.47 -16.06
CA GLY A 150 -8.85 -18.63 -15.33
C GLY A 150 -9.66 -19.92 -15.34
N THR A 151 -10.81 -19.99 -16.00
CA THR A 151 -11.60 -21.24 -16.05
C THR A 151 -10.87 -22.43 -16.68
N ASP A 152 -9.85 -22.21 -17.53
CA ASP A 152 -8.95 -23.25 -18.06
C ASP A 152 -7.53 -22.72 -18.40
N ARG A 153 -7.20 -21.51 -17.91
CA ARG A 153 -6.02 -20.75 -18.37
C ARG A 153 -4.95 -20.56 -17.31
N PHE A 154 -5.32 -20.61 -16.04
CA PHE A 154 -4.39 -20.34 -14.96
C PHE A 154 -4.13 -21.60 -14.12
N LEU A 155 -2.89 -21.73 -13.66
CA LEU A 155 -2.45 -22.81 -12.78
C LEU A 155 -2.36 -22.35 -11.32
N ALA A 156 -1.94 -21.10 -11.10
CA ALA A 156 -1.87 -20.46 -9.78
C ALA A 156 -1.61 -18.96 -9.97
N PRO A 157 -2.65 -18.14 -10.19
CA PRO A 157 -2.47 -16.70 -10.30
C PRO A 157 -2.05 -16.16 -8.94
N ARG A 158 -0.86 -15.56 -8.87
CA ARG A 158 -0.27 -15.09 -7.61
C ARG A 158 -0.43 -13.59 -7.42
N ASN A 159 -0.13 -12.81 -8.44
CA ASN A 159 -0.29 -11.36 -8.38
C ASN A 159 -1.04 -10.83 -9.59
N VAL A 160 -1.66 -9.67 -9.42
CA VAL A 160 -2.43 -8.98 -10.45
C VAL A 160 -2.13 -7.49 -10.39
N VAL A 161 -1.90 -6.87 -11.54
CA VAL A 161 -1.72 -5.41 -11.68
C VAL A 161 -2.46 -4.91 -12.92
N LEU A 162 -2.77 -3.63 -12.93
CA LEU A 162 -3.45 -2.95 -14.04
C LEU A 162 -2.55 -1.85 -14.60
N ASP A 163 -2.58 -1.64 -15.91
CA ASP A 163 -2.07 -0.40 -16.50
C ASP A 163 -3.13 0.71 -16.50
N ALA A 164 -2.74 1.91 -16.93
CA ALA A 164 -3.62 3.07 -17.00
C ALA A 164 -4.79 2.91 -17.98
N ALA A 165 -4.70 1.98 -18.95
CA ALA A 165 -5.79 1.66 -19.87
C ALA A 165 -6.75 0.60 -19.28
N GLY A 166 -6.45 0.05 -18.11
CA GLY A 166 -7.21 -1.02 -17.48
C GLY A 166 -6.85 -2.42 -17.97
N SER A 167 -5.74 -2.58 -18.70
CA SER A 167 -5.26 -3.91 -19.09
C SER A 167 -4.76 -4.66 -17.86
N LEU A 168 -5.20 -5.91 -17.72
CA LEU A 168 -4.89 -6.76 -16.58
C LEU A 168 -3.64 -7.62 -16.86
N TYR A 169 -2.62 -7.49 -16.02
CA TYR A 169 -1.42 -8.31 -16.04
C TYR A 169 -1.43 -9.23 -14.83
N VAL A 170 -1.25 -10.52 -15.07
CA VAL A 170 -1.30 -11.56 -14.05
C VAL A 170 0.03 -12.28 -14.02
N SER A 171 0.63 -12.41 -12.85
CA SER A 171 1.75 -13.32 -12.66
C SER A 171 1.23 -14.67 -12.20
N GLU A 172 1.77 -15.73 -12.79
CA GLU A 172 1.50 -17.10 -12.41
C GLU A 172 2.72 -17.69 -11.70
N PHE A 173 2.45 -18.60 -10.77
CA PHE A 173 3.48 -19.39 -10.11
C PHE A 173 3.20 -20.88 -10.31
N SER A 174 3.78 -21.46 -11.35
CA SER A 174 3.98 -22.91 -11.41
C SER A 174 5.39 -23.19 -10.90
N GLY A 175 5.49 -23.76 -9.69
CA GLY A 175 6.77 -24.24 -9.14
C GLY A 175 7.41 -25.32 -10.00
#